data_AF-A0A838NZ65-F1
#
_entry.id   AF-A0A838NZ65-F1
#
_cell.length_a   1.000
_cell.length_b   1.000
_cell.length_c   1.000
_cell.angle_alpha   90.00
_cell.angle_beta   90.00
_cell.angle_gamma   90.00
#
_symmetry.space_group_name_H-M   'P 1'
#
loop_
_entity.id
_entity.type
_entity.pdbx_description
1 polymer ?
#
loop_
_entity_poly.entity_id
_entity_poly.type
_entity_poly.pdbx_seq_one_letter_code
_entity_poly.pdbx_strand_id
1 'polypeptide(L)'
;MIQSTVTARSQTTIPTGVRKALGIEPGDKVGYVIKGATAVMSRLDKGESDGDDPELAAFVALLARDIETRPERLKIIPRTLVARIRRLTIGVQLDPDEAIEGKVDL
;
A
#
# COMPACT_ATOMS: atom_id res chain seq x y z
N MET A 1 7.44 -0.14 23.05
CA MET A 1 7.38 -1.46 22.40
C MET A 1 6.22 -2.23 23.02
N ILE A 2 5.27 -2.69 22.21
CA ILE A 2 4.15 -3.53 22.68
C ILE A 2 4.61 -5.00 22.61
N GLN A 3 4.39 -5.78 23.66
CA GLN A 3 4.87 -7.17 23.78
C GLN A 3 3.73 -8.12 24.18
N SER A 4 3.86 -9.38 23.78
CA SER A 4 2.98 -10.48 24.18
C SER A 4 3.81 -11.74 24.43
N THR A 5 3.28 -12.64 25.24
CA THR A 5 3.90 -13.94 25.53
C THR A 5 3.19 -15.06 24.78
N VAL A 6 3.96 -15.93 24.15
CA VAL A 6 3.46 -17.14 23.53
C VAL A 6 3.10 -18.15 24.63
N THR A 7 1.86 -18.63 24.60
CA THR A 7 1.37 -19.67 25.50
C THR A 7 1.92 -21.05 25.10
N ALA A 8 1.78 -22.04 25.98
CA ALA A 8 2.18 -23.42 25.69
C ALA A 8 1.49 -24.04 24.45
N ARG A 9 0.38 -23.46 23.99
CA ARG A 9 -0.35 -23.89 22.78
C ARG A 9 0.09 -23.14 21.52
N SER A 10 1.24 -22.46 21.56
CA SER A 10 1.73 -21.61 20.46
C SER A 10 0.78 -20.49 20.07
N GLN A 11 -0.03 -20.00 21.02
CA GLN A 11 -0.94 -18.87 20.83
C GLN A 11 -0.39 -17.61 21.50
N THR A 12 -0.64 -16.45 20.90
CA THR A 12 -0.38 -15.14 21.49
C THR A 12 -1.63 -14.27 21.36
N THR A 13 -1.96 -13.52 22.41
CA THR A 13 -3.00 -12.49 22.31
C THR A 13 -2.44 -11.27 21.58
N ILE A 14 -3.19 -10.76 20.60
CA ILE A 14 -2.90 -9.47 19.96
C ILE A 14 -3.29 -8.36 20.95
N PRO A 15 -2.34 -7.56 21.47
CA PRO A 15 -2.64 -6.54 22.46
C PRO A 15 -3.60 -5.49 21.91
N THR A 16 -4.42 -4.90 22.78
CA THR A 16 -5.45 -3.93 22.39
C THR A 16 -4.92 -2.78 21.53
N GLY A 17 -3.71 -2.28 21.80
CA GLY A 17 -3.08 -1.24 20.98
C GLY A 17 -2.83 -1.67 19.53
N VAL A 18 -2.34 -2.90 19.33
CA VAL A 18 -2.10 -3.47 17.99
C VAL A 18 -3.43 -3.76 17.30
N ARG A 19 -4.40 -4.35 18.01
CA ARG A 19 -5.73 -4.67 17.47
C ARG A 19 -6.44 -3.42 16.95
N LYS A 20 -6.43 -2.32 17.71
CA LYS A 20 -7.05 -1.06 17.30
C LYS A 20 -6.31 -0.41 16.12
N ALA A 21 -4.98 -0.40 16.16
CA ALA A 21 -4.18 0.20 15.09
C ALA A 21 -4.37 -0.51 13.74
N LEU A 22 -4.56 -1.84 13.76
CA LEU A 22 -4.80 -2.64 12.54
C LEU A 22 -6.29 -2.88 12.26
N GLY A 23 -7.21 -2.30 13.05
CA GLY A 23 -8.66 -2.48 12.88
C GLY A 23 -9.09 -3.96 12.88
N ILE A 24 -8.47 -4.82 13.69
CA ILE A 24 -8.78 -6.25 13.73
C ILE A 24 -9.97 -6.50 14.67
N GLU A 25 -11.00 -7.19 14.18
CA GLU A 25 -12.16 -7.59 14.96
C GLU A 25 -12.16 -9.10 15.28
N PRO A 26 -12.93 -9.55 16.30
CA PRO A 26 -13.11 -10.98 16.55
C PRO A 26 -13.63 -11.72 15.32
N GLY A 27 -12.90 -12.72 14.86
CA GLY A 27 -13.26 -13.52 13.67
C GLY A 27 -12.60 -13.05 12.37
N ASP A 28 -11.79 -12.00 12.41
CA ASP A 28 -10.94 -11.63 11.27
C ASP A 28 -9.72 -12.55 11.15
N LYS A 29 -9.25 -12.70 9.92
CA LYS A 29 -8.04 -13.46 9.61
C LYS A 29 -6.85 -12.51 9.63
N VAL A 30 -5.71 -13.01 10.09
CA VAL A 30 -4.43 -12.31 10.03
C VAL A 30 -3.44 -13.13 9.22
N GLY A 31 -2.67 -12.45 8.38
CA GLY A 31 -1.59 -13.02 7.57
C GLY A 31 -0.24 -12.79 8.26
N TYR A 32 0.72 -13.66 7.96
CA TYR A 32 2.10 -13.51 8.44
C TYR A 32 3.06 -13.63 7.26
N VAL A 33 3.96 -12.66 7.12
CA VAL A 33 5.08 -12.72 6.18
C VAL A 33 6.38 -12.82 6.98
N ILE A 34 7.13 -13.90 6.76
CA ILE A 34 8.39 -14.18 7.47
C ILE A 34 9.57 -13.59 6.68
N LYS A 35 10.42 -12.81 7.36
CA LYS A 35 11.65 -12.22 6.82
C LYS A 35 12.79 -12.46 7.82
N GLY A 36 13.52 -13.57 7.63
CA GLY A 36 14.59 -13.98 8.53
C GLY A 36 14.07 -14.22 9.95
N ALA A 37 14.56 -13.45 10.92
CA ALA A 37 14.13 -13.51 12.33
C ALA A 37 12.92 -12.62 12.66
N THR A 38 12.32 -11.95 11.67
CA THR A 38 11.16 -11.06 11.85
C THR A 38 9.93 -11.62 11.14
N ALA A 39 8.75 -11.49 11.74
CA ALA A 39 7.48 -11.71 11.07
C ALA A 39 6.68 -10.41 11.03
N VAL A 40 6.10 -10.09 9.88
CA VAL A 40 5.15 -8.99 9.71
C VAL A 40 3.75 -9.58 9.74
N MET A 41 2.89 -9.09 10.63
CA MET A 41 1.49 -9.49 10.72
C MET A 41 0.61 -8.41 10.09
N SER A 42 -0.33 -8.80 9.24
CA SER A 42 -1.34 -7.93 8.64
C SER A 42 -2.74 -8.49 8.86
N ARG A 43 -3.75 -7.62 8.84
CA ARG A 43 -5.15 -8.05 8.69
C ARG A 43 -5.33 -8.54 7.25
N LEU A 44 -6.08 -9.63 7.07
CA LEU A 44 -6.51 -10.08 5.75
C LEU A 44 -7.95 -9.63 5.58
N ASP A 45 -8.19 -8.73 4.63
CA ASP A 45 -9.54 -8.26 4.34
C ASP A 45 -10.30 -9.38 3.61
N LYS A 46 -11.55 -9.63 4.04
CA LYS A 46 -12.39 -10.74 3.55
C LYS A 46 -12.74 -10.66 2.06
N GLY A 47 -12.33 -9.58 1.36
CA GLY A 47 -12.53 -9.35 -0.06
C GLY A 47 -11.27 -8.94 -0.83
N GLU A 48 -10.12 -8.81 -0.17
CA GLU A 48 -8.84 -8.60 -0.87
C GLU A 48 -8.18 -9.96 -1.02
N SER A 49 -8.57 -10.68 -2.07
CA SER A 49 -7.60 -11.56 -2.71
C SER A 49 -6.42 -10.68 -3.13
N ASP A 50 -5.20 -11.05 -2.71
CA ASP A 50 -4.00 -10.62 -3.40
C ASP A 50 -4.18 -10.92 -4.90
N GLY A 51 -4.49 -9.90 -5.71
CA GLY A 51 -4.85 -10.01 -7.13
C GLY A 51 -6.35 -10.32 -7.30
N ASP A 52 -7.15 -9.59 -8.06
CA ASP A 52 -6.87 -8.85 -9.27
C ASP A 52 -7.64 -7.53 -9.20
N ASP A 53 -6.94 -6.40 -9.22
CA ASP A 53 -7.47 -5.19 -9.82
C ASP A 53 -7.16 -5.36 -11.32
N PRO A 54 -8.09 -5.89 -12.14
CA PRO A 54 -7.80 -6.22 -13.54
C PRO A 54 -7.46 -4.95 -14.34
N GLU A 55 -7.99 -3.80 -13.96
CA GLU A 55 -7.65 -2.50 -14.53
C GLU A 55 -6.19 -2.13 -14.23
N LEU A 56 -5.76 -2.26 -12.97
CA LEU A 56 -4.36 -2.04 -12.57
C LEU A 56 -3.43 -3.06 -13.24
N ALA A 57 -3.83 -4.34 -13.29
CA ALA A 57 -3.05 -5.39 -13.95
C ALA A 57 -2.88 -5.08 -15.45
N ALA A 58 -3.95 -4.66 -16.13
CA ALA A 58 -3.90 -4.24 -17.53
C ALA A 58 -3.04 -2.99 -17.73
N PHE A 59 -3.12 -2.02 -16.81
CA PHE A 59 -2.29 -0.81 -16.85
C PHE A 59 -0.80 -1.12 -16.64
N VAL A 60 -0.46 -1.97 -15.68
CA VAL A 60 0.93 -2.41 -15.46
C VAL A 60 1.45 -3.19 -16.67
N ALA A 61 0.63 -4.05 -17.28
CA ALA A 61 1.00 -4.77 -18.50
C ALA A 61 1.25 -3.81 -19.68
N LEU A 62 0.44 -2.75 -19.82
CA LEU A 62 0.66 -1.69 -20.81
C LEU A 62 2.02 -1.00 -20.60
N LEU A 63 2.33 -0.61 -19.36
CA LEU A 63 3.60 0.03 -19.02
C LEU A 63 4.79 -0.89 -19.29
N ALA A 64 4.72 -2.15 -18.87
CA ALA A 64 5.77 -3.14 -19.12
C ALA A 64 6.05 -3.27 -20.63
N ARG A 65 5.00 -3.38 -21.45
CA ARG A 65 5.13 -3.46 -22.89
C ARG A 65 5.73 -2.19 -23.52
N ASP A 66 5.33 -0.98 -23.09
CA ASP A 66 5.91 0.25 -23.64
C ASP A 66 7.39 0.40 -23.24
N ILE A 67 7.77 -0.02 -22.02
CA ILE A 67 9.17 -0.02 -21.58
C ILE A 67 10.02 -0.99 -22.41
N GLU A 68 9.53 -2.20 -22.66
CA GLU A 68 10.26 -3.19 -23.47
C GLU A 68 10.37 -2.77 -24.94
N THR A 69 9.31 -2.21 -25.50
CA THR A 69 9.27 -1.86 -26.94
C THR A 69 9.87 -0.51 -27.25
N ARG A 70 9.90 0.42 -26.29
CA ARG A 70 10.35 1.80 -26.47
C ARG A 70 11.15 2.31 -25.25
N PRO A 71 12.27 1.68 -24.89
CA PRO A 71 13.07 2.10 -23.73
C PRO A 71 13.57 3.55 -23.84
N GLU A 72 13.70 4.11 -25.05
CA GLU A 72 14.06 5.50 -25.29
C GLU A 72 13.02 6.53 -24.77
N ARG A 73 11.79 6.08 -24.49
CA ARG A 73 10.76 6.92 -23.85
C ARG A 73 10.96 7.09 -22.36
N LEU A 74 11.72 6.21 -21.71
CA LEU A 74 12.08 6.36 -20.30
C LEU A 74 13.10 7.49 -20.15
N LYS A 75 12.59 8.67 -19.80
CA LYS A 75 13.41 9.87 -19.58
C LYS A 75 13.49 10.20 -18.10
N ILE A 76 14.68 10.61 -17.68
CA ILE A 76 14.88 11.15 -16.33
C ILE A 76 14.03 12.42 -16.19
N ILE A 77 13.38 12.57 -15.05
CA ILE A 77 12.65 13.79 -14.72
C ILE A 77 13.65 14.95 -14.59
N PRO A 78 13.57 16.00 -15.44
CA PRO A 78 14.53 17.09 -15.40
C PRO A 78 14.48 17.81 -14.04
N ARG A 79 15.65 18.13 -13.47
CA ARG A 79 15.72 18.87 -12.19
C ARG A 79 14.99 20.21 -12.24
N THR A 80 14.96 20.84 -13.41
CA THR A 80 14.22 22.08 -13.68
C THR A 80 12.70 21.89 -13.55
N LEU A 81 12.17 20.75 -14.03
CA LEU A 81 10.76 20.40 -13.87
C LEU A 81 10.42 20.16 -12.40
N VAL A 82 11.26 19.41 -11.68
CA VAL A 82 11.08 19.18 -10.23
C VAL A 82 11.08 20.50 -9.46
N ALA A 83 12.04 21.39 -9.74
CA ALA A 83 12.11 22.71 -9.10
C ALA A 83 10.86 23.56 -9.40
N ARG A 84 10.37 23.51 -10.64
CA ARG A 84 9.13 24.20 -11.05
C ARG A 84 7.91 23.64 -10.33
N ILE A 85 7.74 22.31 -10.27
CA ILE A 85 6.64 21.66 -9.54
C ILE A 85 6.66 22.12 -8.09
N ARG A 86 7.80 21.98 -7.40
CA ARG A 86 7.94 22.39 -6.00
C ARG A 86 7.56 23.85 -5.78
N ARG A 87 7.99 24.75 -6.66
CA ARG A 87 7.65 26.18 -6.58
C ARG A 87 6.15 26.43 -6.74
N LEU A 88 5.49 25.71 -7.64
CA LEU A 88 4.06 25.88 -7.92
C LEU A 88 3.18 25.28 -6.83
N THR A 89 3.67 24.28 -6.10
CA THR A 89 2.93 23.60 -5.03
C THR A 89 3.26 24.13 -3.63
N ILE A 90 4.00 25.25 -3.51
CA ILE A 90 4.30 25.84 -2.19
C ILE A 90 3.00 26.24 -1.51
N GLY A 91 2.79 25.75 -0.29
CA GLY A 91 1.63 26.09 0.53
C GLY A 91 0.34 25.36 0.17
N VAL A 92 0.36 24.48 -0.84
CA VAL A 92 -0.78 23.58 -1.11
C VAL A 92 -0.82 22.53 0.01
N GLN A 93 -1.91 22.53 0.78
CA GLN A 93 -2.22 21.44 1.68
C GLN A 93 -3.03 20.40 0.90
N LEU A 94 -2.52 19.18 0.85
CA LEU A 94 -3.16 18.05 0.19
C LEU A 94 -3.28 16.95 1.22
N ASP A 95 -4.50 16.49 1.46
CA ASP A 95 -4.75 15.25 2.18
C ASP A 95 -4.88 14.13 1.13
N PRO A 96 -3.91 13.19 1.05
CA PRO A 96 -3.97 12.10 0.08
C PRO A 96 -5.10 11.10 0.39
N ASP A 97 -5.67 11.15 1.59
CA ASP A 97 -6.78 10.29 2.01
C ASP A 97 -8.14 10.99 1.85
N GLU A 98 -8.16 12.25 1.41
CA GLU A 98 -9.40 12.97 1.10
C GLU A 98 -10.13 12.30 -0.08
N ALA A 99 -11.45 12.13 0.07
CA ALA A 99 -12.27 11.55 -0.99
C ALA A 99 -12.21 12.43 -2.25
N ILE A 100 -11.97 11.81 -3.40
CA ILE A 100 -11.97 12.52 -4.68
C ILE A 100 -13.42 12.89 -5.02
N GLU A 101 -13.75 14.18 -4.93
CA GLU A 101 -15.06 14.70 -5.31
C GLU A 101 -15.09 15.12 -6.79
N GLY A 102 -16.08 14.62 -7.53
CA GLY A 102 -16.31 14.97 -8.93
C GLY A 102 -16.64 13.76 -9.80
N LYS A 103 -17.36 13.98 -10.92
CA LYS A 103 -17.53 12.93 -11.93
C LYS A 103 -16.25 12.82 -12.73
N VAL A 104 -15.70 11.61 -12.78
CA VAL A 104 -14.67 11.26 -13.76
C VAL A 104 -15.43 10.92 -15.03
N ASP A 105 -15.42 11.82 -16.02
CA ASP A 105 -15.90 11.47 -17.36
C ASP A 105 -14.86 10.53 -17.98
N LEU A 106 -15.22 9.24 -18.06
CA LEU A 106 -14.45 8.19 -18.73
C LEU A 106 -14.80 8.10 -20.22
#